data_AF-A0A0D2KV57-F1
#
_entry.id   AF-A0A0D2KV57-F1
#
_cell.length_a   1.000
_cell.length_b   1.000
_cell.length_c   1.000
_cell.angle_alpha   90.00
_cell.angle_beta   90.00
_cell.angle_gamma   90.00
#
_symmetry.space_group_name_H-M   'P 1'
#
loop_
_entity.id
_entity.type
_entity.pdbx_description
1 polymer ?
#
loop_
_entity_poly.entity_id
_entity_poly.type
_entity_poly.pdbx_seq_one_letter_code
_entity_poly.pdbx_strand_id
1 'polypeptide(L)'
;MAGEGYSIIPISGEHQLAYGCNVLNLGGSRIISVHAASARQIVKHPGFKGDVRVIDFSSITSMYGSVHCASQVVQRIPKRFAQRK
;
A
#
# COMPACT_ATOMS: atom_id res chain seq x y z
N MET A 1 1.50 4.77 -17.66
CA MET A 1 1.63 6.20 -17.96
C MET A 1 2.60 6.80 -16.95
N ALA A 2 3.71 7.36 -17.42
CA ALA A 2 4.69 8.07 -16.61
C ALA A 2 4.50 9.57 -16.88
N GLY A 3 3.57 10.20 -16.18
CA GLY A 3 3.45 11.66 -16.12
C GLY A 3 3.99 12.11 -14.77
N GLU A 4 4.88 13.11 -14.77
CA GLU A 4 5.44 13.74 -13.56
C GLU A 4 6.51 12.96 -12.77
N GLY A 5 7.13 11.93 -13.36
CA GLY A 5 8.19 11.15 -12.70
C GLY A 5 7.68 10.11 -11.70
N TYR A 6 6.37 9.90 -11.64
CA TYR A 6 5.75 8.83 -10.85
C TYR A 6 5.60 7.54 -11.67
N SER A 7 5.70 6.40 -10.97
CA SER A 7 5.31 5.10 -11.50
C SER A 7 3.92 4.76 -10.99
N ILE A 8 2.95 4.62 -11.91
CA ILE A 8 1.56 4.30 -11.57
C ILE A 8 1.36 2.80 -11.71
N ILE A 9 0.91 2.16 -10.63
CA ILE A 9 0.46 0.75 -10.62
C ILE A 9 -1.07 0.76 -10.76
N PRO A 10 -1.64 0.41 -11.93
CA PRO A 10 -3.09 0.42 -12.09
C PRO A 10 -3.70 -0.72 -11.27
N ILE A 11 -4.81 -0.47 -10.57
CA ILE A 11 -5.57 -1.49 -9.84
C ILE A 11 -6.95 -1.61 -10.49
N SER A 12 -7.42 -2.84 -10.77
CA SER A 12 -8.73 -3.06 -11.40
C SER A 12 -9.89 -2.59 -10.51
N GLY A 13 -11.05 -2.30 -11.10
CA GLY A 13 -12.23 -1.89 -10.33
C GLY A 13 -12.64 -2.93 -9.28
N GLU A 14 -12.60 -4.22 -9.62
CA GLU A 14 -12.84 -5.32 -8.68
C GLU A 14 -11.86 -5.29 -7.50
N HIS A 15 -10.57 -5.12 -7.78
CA HIS A 15 -9.56 -5.02 -6.73
C HIS A 15 -9.73 -3.75 -5.88
N GLN A 16 -10.21 -2.64 -6.47
CA GLN A 16 -10.51 -1.41 -5.73
C GLN A 16 -11.66 -1.61 -4.74
N LEU A 17 -12.72 -2.31 -5.15
CA LEU A 17 -13.84 -2.68 -4.28
C LEU A 17 -13.39 -3.61 -3.14
N ALA A 18 -12.36 -4.41 -3.37
CA ALA A 18 -11.68 -5.24 -2.35
C ALA A 18 -10.59 -4.49 -1.56
N TYR A 19 -10.62 -3.15 -1.52
CA TYR A 19 -9.67 -2.29 -0.80
C TYR A 19 -8.21 -2.40 -1.26
N GLY A 20 -7.96 -2.83 -2.50
CA GLY A 20 -6.63 -3.03 -3.06
C GLY A 20 -5.74 -1.77 -3.10
N CYS A 21 -6.35 -0.57 -3.12
CA CYS A 21 -5.63 0.71 -3.02
C CYS A 21 -5.43 1.19 -1.58
N ASN A 22 -6.17 0.63 -0.61
CA ASN A 22 -6.18 1.07 0.77
C ASN A 22 -5.07 0.38 1.58
N VAL A 23 -3.83 0.68 1.22
CA VAL A 23 -2.62 0.09 1.83
C VAL A 23 -2.00 1.05 2.85
N LEU A 24 -1.41 0.49 3.92
CA LEU A 24 -0.66 1.28 4.88
C LEU A 24 0.82 1.29 4.49
N ASN A 25 1.34 2.47 4.13
CA ASN A 25 2.74 2.66 3.78
C ASN A 25 3.59 2.80 5.04
N LEU A 26 4.64 2.00 5.22
CA LEU A 26 5.56 2.03 6.37
C LEU A 26 6.89 2.76 6.07
N GLY A 27 7.03 3.30 4.87
CA GLY A 27 8.28 3.87 4.36
C GLY A 27 9.23 2.80 3.80
N GLY A 28 10.23 3.25 3.05
CA GLY A 28 11.23 2.36 2.45
C GLY A 28 10.62 1.30 1.52
N SER A 29 9.57 1.66 0.78
CA SER A 29 8.83 0.74 -0.10
C SER A 29 8.18 -0.46 0.61
N ARG A 30 7.96 -0.39 1.92
CA ARG A 30 7.23 -1.43 2.67
C ARG A 30 5.78 -0.99 2.86
N ILE A 31 4.83 -1.87 2.54
CA ILE A 31 3.40 -1.60 2.71
C ILE A 31 2.69 -2.80 3.36
N ILE A 32 1.58 -2.53 4.05
CA ILE A 32 0.62 -3.54 4.50
C ILE A 32 -0.60 -3.48 3.58
N SER A 33 -1.07 -4.63 3.13
CA SER A 33 -2.29 -4.79 2.33
C SER A 33 -3.21 -5.84 2.94
N VAL A 34 -4.50 -5.76 2.65
CA VAL A 34 -5.52 -6.74 3.09
C VAL A 34 -5.97 -7.65 1.95
N HIS A 35 -5.56 -7.35 0.72
CA HIS A 35 -6.01 -8.07 -0.47
C HIS A 35 -4.83 -8.69 -1.23
N ALA A 36 -4.72 -10.02 -1.16
CA ALA A 36 -3.58 -10.76 -1.67
C ALA A 36 -3.38 -10.62 -3.20
N ALA A 37 -4.46 -10.53 -3.98
CA ALA A 37 -4.33 -10.39 -5.44
C ALA A 37 -3.75 -9.03 -5.83
N SER A 38 -4.20 -7.95 -5.19
CA SER A 38 -3.62 -6.61 -5.36
C SER A 38 -2.17 -6.55 -4.89
N ALA A 39 -1.85 -7.18 -3.76
CA ALA A 39 -0.47 -7.26 -3.26
C ALA A 39 0.47 -7.93 -4.27
N ARG A 40 0.06 -9.07 -4.85
CA ARG A 40 0.84 -9.76 -5.90
C ARG A 40 1.03 -8.89 -7.14
N GLN A 41 0.01 -8.15 -7.53
CA GLN A 41 0.08 -7.23 -8.66
C GLN A 41 1.09 -6.10 -8.39
N ILE A 42 1.08 -5.51 -7.19
CA ILE A 42 2.02 -4.47 -6.77
C ILE A 42 3.46 -4.99 -6.80
N VAL A 43 3.73 -6.15 -6.19
CA VAL A 43 5.08 -6.74 -6.13
C VAL A 43 5.64 -7.06 -7.52
N LYS A 44 4.79 -7.48 -8.46
CA LYS A 44 5.19 -7.77 -9.85
C LYS A 44 5.46 -6.52 -10.68
N HIS A 45 5.02 -5.34 -10.23
CA HIS A 45 5.14 -4.12 -11.02
C HIS A 45 6.61 -3.63 -11.05
N PRO A 46 7.18 -3.32 -12.23
CA PRO A 46 8.60 -2.98 -12.36
C PRO A 46 9.01 -1.75 -11.56
N GLY A 47 8.08 -0.81 -11.34
CA GLY A 47 8.29 0.41 -10.54
C GLY A 47 8.24 0.21 -9.02
N PHE A 48 7.85 -0.96 -8.52
CA PHE A 48 7.83 -1.25 -7.09
C PHE A 48 9.06 -2.08 -6.71
N LYS A 49 9.85 -1.58 -5.74
CA LYS A 49 11.10 -2.20 -5.28
C LYS A 49 11.07 -2.36 -3.76
N GLY A 50 10.10 -3.11 -3.27
CA GLY A 50 9.91 -3.27 -1.84
C GLY A 50 9.08 -4.49 -1.47
N ASP A 51 8.49 -4.44 -0.29
CA ASP A 51 7.81 -5.58 0.33
C ASP A 51 6.36 -5.26 0.64
N VAL A 52 5.51 -6.27 0.51
CA VAL A 52 4.08 -6.17 0.83
C VAL A 52 3.74 -7.25 1.84
N ARG A 53 3.35 -6.83 3.05
CA ARG A 53 2.79 -7.74 4.05
C ARG A 53 1.27 -7.81 3.87
N VAL A 54 0.77 -9.00 3.57
CA VAL A 54 -0.68 -9.26 3.56
C VAL A 54 -1.11 -9.73 4.93
N ILE A 55 -2.17 -9.13 5.47
CA ILE A 55 -2.80 -9.56 6.73
C ILE A 55 -4.27 -9.86 6.51
N ASP A 56 -4.82 -10.79 7.29
CA ASP A 56 -6.28 -10.96 7.37
C ASP A 56 -6.87 -9.77 8.11
N PHE A 57 -7.85 -9.13 7.48
CA PHE A 57 -8.56 -7.97 7.98
C PHE A 57 -10.06 -8.07 7.68
N SER A 58 -10.54 -9.29 7.42
CA SER A 58 -11.89 -9.59 6.93
C SER A 58 -12.99 -8.93 7.77
N SER A 59 -12.90 -9.01 9.10
CA SER A 59 -13.87 -8.41 10.03
C SER A 59 -13.99 -6.89 9.94
N ILE A 60 -12.92 -6.19 9.56
CA ILE A 60 -12.96 -4.73 9.39
C ILE A 60 -13.36 -4.36 7.97
N THR A 61 -12.94 -5.16 6.98
CA THR A 61 -13.38 -4.96 5.58
C THR A 61 -14.89 -5.12 5.40
N SER A 62 -15.56 -5.95 6.23
CA SER A 62 -17.02 -6.02 6.26
C SER A 62 -17.70 -4.76 6.81
N MET A 63 -16.96 -3.89 7.51
CA MET A 63 -17.41 -2.59 8.00
C MET A 63 -16.99 -1.42 7.09
N TYR A 64 -16.59 -1.73 5.86
CA TYR A 64 -16.10 -0.74 4.89
C TYR A 64 -14.77 -0.05 5.25
N GLY A 65 -13.87 -0.76 5.94
CA GLY A 65 -12.54 -0.26 6.31
C GLY A 65 -11.39 -1.16 5.88
N SER A 66 -10.19 -0.59 5.70
CA SER A 66 -8.94 -1.32 5.52
C SER A 66 -7.81 -0.64 6.31
N VAL A 67 -6.59 -1.20 6.25
CA VAL A 67 -5.45 -0.83 7.09
C VAL A 67 -5.06 0.64 7.03
N HIS A 68 -5.28 1.34 5.91
CA HIS A 68 -5.03 2.79 5.87
C HIS A 68 -6.07 3.53 6.70
N CYS A 69 -7.36 3.22 6.51
CA CYS A 69 -8.47 3.82 7.26
C CYS A 69 -8.43 3.50 8.75
N ALA A 70 -7.97 2.30 9.12
CA ALA A 70 -7.89 1.83 10.50
C ALA A 70 -6.62 2.29 11.22
N SER A 71 -5.82 3.16 10.61
CA SER A 71 -4.52 3.58 11.15
C SER A 71 -4.43 5.11 11.27
N GLN A 72 -3.77 5.55 12.34
CA GLN A 72 -3.30 6.92 12.49
C GLN A 72 -1.78 6.91 12.64
N VAL A 73 -1.08 7.48 11.67
CA VAL A 73 0.39 7.61 11.72
C VAL A 73 0.72 8.82 12.60
N VAL A 74 1.10 8.58 13.85
CA VAL A 74 1.44 9.65 14.82
C VAL A 74 2.78 10.32 14.49
N GLN A 75 3.75 9.56 14.00
CA GLN A 75 5.07 10.09 13.64
C GLN A 75 5.62 9.40 12.40
N ARG A 76 6.23 10.19 11.50
CA ARG A 76 7.01 9.69 10.35
C ARG A 76 8.22 10.59 10.13
N ILE A 77 9.39 9.98 10.01
CA ILE A 77 10.61 10.71 9.63
C ILE A 77 10.56 10.94 8.11
N PRO A 78 10.58 12.19 7.62
CA PRO A 78 10.66 12.47 6.20
C PRO A 78 11.90 11.82 5.58
N LYS A 79 11.77 11.27 4.36
CA LYS A 79 12.84 10.52 3.69
C LYS A 79 14.17 11.30 3.63
N ARG A 80 14.12 12.61 3.42
CA ARG A 80 15.31 13.51 3.40
C ARG A 80 16.12 13.52 4.71
N PHE A 81 15.52 13.12 5.83
CA PHE A 81 16.15 13.08 7.14
C PHE A 81 16.49 11.65 7.61
N ALA A 82 16.01 10.62 6.89
CA ALA A 82 16.18 9.22 7.30
C ALA A 82 17.61 8.68 7.10
N GLN A 83 18.46 9.35 6.31
CA GLN A 83 19.84 8.93 6.00
C GLN A 83 20.93 9.64 6.83
N ARG A 84 20.57 10.43 7.85
CA ARG A 84 21.55 11.10 8.74
C ARG A 84 21.83 10.32 10.03
N LYS A 85 21.80 9.00 9.98
CA LYS A 85 22.17 8.12 11.09
C LYS A 85 23.30 7.22 10.68
#